data_AF-A0A9E3F526-F1
#
_entry.id   AF-A0A9E3F526-F1
#
_cell.length_a   1.000
_cell.length_b   1.000
_cell.length_c   1.000
_cell.angle_alpha   90.00
_cell.angle_beta   90.00
_cell.angle_gamma   90.00
#
_symmetry.space_group_name_H-M   'P 1'
#
loop_
_entity.id
_entity.type
_entity.pdbx_description
1 polymer ?
#
loop_
_entity_poly.entity_id
_entity_poly.type
_entity_poly.pdbx_seq_one_letter_code
_entity_poly.pdbx_strand_id
1 'polypeptide(L)'
;MRPIVIGSLVALTAASLTANALLFLRYSTSRPLVTVGSQVISKKQYQDALDYQTQGTVLKKLVLQDLVGQAAAREGVLPTEADVNARIQEIQRRTPQELTAAQQDPGKMAQLKGDLKSDLALDNLRMKDVRVTDAEVADYYSRHKKDFALPAQMQTSIVVAENGVDAAQAVTLLRQRIGMDVIARQPRLHVVGMNGYTVNMQALPPALSRRISGVVFRMKP
;
A
#
# COMPACT_ATOMS: atom_id res chain seq x y z
N MET A 1 52.92 31.63 -31.91
CA MET A 1 51.53 31.18 -31.62
C MET A 1 51.33 29.66 -31.60
N ARG A 2 52.38 28.81 -31.66
CA ARG A 2 52.21 27.34 -31.82
C ARG A 2 52.25 26.47 -30.54
N PRO A 3 53.00 26.79 -29.46
CA PRO A 3 53.12 25.87 -28.32
C PRO A 3 51.94 25.96 -27.33
N ILE A 4 51.37 27.15 -27.13
CA ILE A 4 50.26 27.37 -26.19
C ILE A 4 49.00 26.62 -26.66
N VAL A 5 48.71 26.66 -27.96
CA VAL A 5 47.53 25.99 -28.55
C VAL A 5 47.62 24.47 -28.43
N ILE A 6 48.82 23.90 -28.63
CA ILE A 6 49.06 22.45 -28.47
C ILE A 6 48.92 22.04 -27.00
N GLY A 7 49.46 22.83 -26.07
CA GLY A 7 49.31 22.58 -24.63
C GLY A 7 47.86 22.58 -24.16
N SER A 8 47.05 23.54 -24.64
CA SER A 8 45.61 23.57 -24.34
C SER A 8 44.83 22.40 -24.95
N LEU A 9 45.21 21.93 -26.16
CA LEU A 9 44.54 20.80 -26.80
C LEU A 9 44.79 19.49 -26.03
N VAL A 10 46.03 19.26 -25.58
CA VAL A 10 46.40 18.09 -24.77
C VAL A 10 45.72 18.10 -23.41
N ALA A 11 45.60 19.28 -22.77
CA ALA A 11 44.89 19.40 -21.50
C ALA A 11 43.38 19.10 -21.65
N LEU A 12 42.75 19.56 -22.74
CA LEU A 12 41.34 19.30 -23.05
C LEU A 12 41.06 17.82 -23.32
N THR A 13 41.91 17.15 -24.09
CA THR A 13 41.75 15.71 -24.37
C THR A 13 41.98 14.88 -23.12
N ALA A 14 42.98 15.21 -22.31
CA ALA A 14 43.22 14.56 -21.02
C ALA A 14 42.00 14.71 -20.09
N ALA A 15 41.48 15.93 -19.93
CA ALA A 15 40.29 16.18 -19.11
C ALA A 15 39.05 15.43 -19.63
N SER A 16 38.85 15.39 -20.96
CA SER A 16 37.77 14.63 -21.59
C SER A 16 37.90 13.13 -21.33
N LEU A 17 39.10 12.56 -21.46
CA LEU A 17 39.35 11.14 -21.21
C LEU A 17 39.13 10.79 -19.74
N THR A 18 39.60 11.63 -18.81
CA THR A 18 39.37 11.43 -17.37
C THR A 18 37.90 11.53 -17.01
N ALA A 19 37.16 12.50 -17.56
CA ALA A 19 35.72 12.62 -17.36
C ALA A 19 34.98 11.40 -17.91
N ASN A 20 35.35 10.91 -19.09
CA ASN A 20 34.73 9.73 -19.69
C ASN A 20 35.06 8.46 -18.91
N ALA A 21 36.29 8.32 -18.39
CA ALA A 21 36.68 7.22 -17.51
C ALA A 21 35.92 7.24 -16.17
N LEU A 22 35.73 8.42 -15.57
CA LEU A 22 34.93 8.59 -14.36
C LEU A 22 33.44 8.26 -14.60
N LEU A 23 32.88 8.67 -15.73
CA LEU A 23 31.52 8.31 -16.15
C LEU A 23 31.41 6.80 -16.37
N PHE A 24 32.39 6.19 -17.05
CA PHE A 24 32.44 4.74 -17.22
C PHE A 24 32.46 4.02 -15.87
N LEU A 25 33.31 4.42 -14.94
CA LEU A 25 33.37 3.82 -13.59
C LEU A 25 32.06 3.99 -12.80
N ARG A 26 31.39 5.14 -12.95
CA ARG A 26 30.15 5.44 -12.22
C ARG A 26 28.92 4.74 -12.81
N TYR A 27 28.88 4.59 -14.13
CA TYR A 27 27.72 4.05 -14.86
C TYR A 27 27.95 2.65 -15.45
N SER A 28 29.13 2.06 -15.26
CA SER A 28 29.42 0.72 -15.78
C SER A 28 28.44 -0.30 -15.21
N THR A 29 27.71 -0.92 -16.12
CA THR A 29 26.82 -2.05 -15.85
C THR A 29 27.61 -3.27 -15.35
N SER A 30 28.94 -3.27 -15.48
CA SER A 30 29.84 -4.32 -14.97
C SER A 30 30.11 -4.23 -13.46
N ARG A 31 29.48 -3.28 -12.74
CA ARG A 31 29.64 -3.15 -11.29
C ARG A 31 29.25 -4.46 -10.56
N PRO A 32 30.12 -5.03 -9.71
CA PRO A 32 29.78 -6.21 -8.92
C PRO A 32 28.70 -5.87 -7.88
N LEU A 33 27.65 -6.70 -7.80
CA LEU A 33 26.61 -6.61 -6.76
C LEU A 33 26.85 -7.61 -5.64
N VAL A 34 27.14 -8.87 -5.99
CA VAL A 34 27.33 -9.98 -5.05
C VAL A 34 28.39 -10.93 -5.60
N THR A 35 29.21 -11.50 -4.71
CA THR A 35 30.16 -12.57 -5.05
C THR A 35 29.73 -13.87 -4.36
N VAL A 36 29.67 -14.97 -5.12
CA VAL A 36 29.38 -16.32 -4.60
C VAL A 36 30.57 -17.21 -4.93
N GLY A 37 31.40 -17.48 -3.91
CA GLY A 37 32.69 -18.16 -4.12
C GLY A 37 33.63 -17.33 -5.00
N SER A 38 34.01 -17.86 -6.16
CA SER A 38 34.83 -17.16 -7.17
C SER A 38 34.03 -16.45 -8.26
N GLN A 39 32.70 -16.58 -8.27
CA GLN A 39 31.84 -15.98 -9.29
C GLN A 39 31.27 -14.64 -8.83
N VAL A 40 31.33 -13.64 -9.70
CA VAL A 40 30.78 -12.29 -9.46
C VAL A 40 29.49 -12.14 -10.24
N ILE A 41 28.41 -11.77 -9.54
CA ILE A 41 27.14 -11.35 -10.14
C ILE A 41 27.19 -9.83 -10.31
N SER A 42 27.22 -9.38 -11.55
CA SER A 42 27.24 -7.96 -11.92
C SER A 42 25.84 -7.35 -11.97
N LYS A 43 25.76 -6.01 -11.92
CA LYS A 43 24.52 -5.26 -12.11
C LYS A 43 23.87 -5.57 -13.45
N LYS A 44 24.66 -5.68 -14.52
CA LYS A 44 24.18 -6.07 -15.85
C LYS A 44 23.46 -7.41 -15.82
N GLN A 45 24.10 -8.45 -15.28
CA GLN A 45 23.50 -9.78 -15.22
C GLN A 45 22.19 -9.80 -14.42
N TYR A 46 22.15 -9.03 -13.33
CA TYR A 46 20.91 -8.86 -12.56
C TYR A 46 19.83 -8.14 -13.36
N GLN A 47 20.16 -7.05 -14.05
CA GLN A 47 19.22 -6.30 -14.90
C GLN A 47 18.73 -7.15 -16.08
N ASP A 48 19.62 -7.84 -16.79
CA ASP A 48 19.28 -8.72 -17.91
C ASP A 48 18.33 -9.85 -17.44
N ALA A 49 18.56 -10.41 -16.25
CA ALA A 49 17.66 -11.41 -15.66
C ALA A 49 16.28 -10.83 -15.32
N LEU A 50 16.22 -9.62 -14.75
CA LEU A 50 14.96 -8.92 -14.47
C LEU A 50 14.22 -8.56 -15.76
N ASP A 51 14.92 -8.08 -16.79
CA ASP A 51 14.34 -7.71 -18.07
C ASP A 51 13.79 -8.96 -18.79
N TYR A 52 14.49 -10.08 -18.72
CA TYR A 52 14.01 -11.36 -19.21
C TYR A 52 12.75 -11.84 -18.46
N GLN A 53 12.76 -11.76 -17.13
CA GLN A 53 11.60 -12.16 -16.31
C GLN A 53 10.38 -11.28 -16.54
N THR A 54 10.59 -9.96 -16.64
CA THR A 54 9.50 -8.98 -16.74
C THR A 54 9.08 -8.71 -18.19
N GLN A 55 9.88 -9.11 -19.17
CA GLN A 55 9.65 -8.92 -20.61
C GLN A 55 9.29 -7.46 -20.98
N GLY A 56 9.96 -6.51 -20.32
CA GLY A 56 9.71 -5.08 -20.51
C GLY A 56 8.40 -4.55 -19.92
N THR A 57 7.65 -5.34 -19.15
CA THR A 57 6.40 -4.90 -18.51
C THR A 57 6.64 -3.74 -17.55
N VAL A 58 7.74 -3.76 -16.79
CA VAL A 58 8.13 -2.67 -15.89
C VAL A 58 8.38 -1.38 -16.68
N LEU A 59 9.11 -1.47 -17.79
CA LEU A 59 9.37 -0.30 -18.65
C LEU A 59 8.07 0.26 -19.23
N LYS A 60 7.20 -0.60 -19.79
CA LYS A 60 5.89 -0.18 -20.32
C LYS A 60 5.04 0.52 -19.25
N LYS A 61 5.04 -0.02 -18.02
CA LYS A 61 4.35 0.59 -16.88
C LYS A 61 4.90 1.99 -16.58
N LEU A 62 6.22 2.14 -16.45
CA LEU A 62 6.84 3.45 -16.18
C LEU A 62 6.52 4.47 -17.28
N VAL A 63 6.59 4.06 -18.55
CA VAL A 63 6.23 4.91 -19.69
C VAL A 63 4.76 5.33 -19.61
N LEU A 64 3.85 4.40 -19.32
CA LEU A 64 2.43 4.71 -19.18
C LEU A 64 2.18 5.70 -18.03
N GLN A 65 2.80 5.48 -16.86
CA GLN A 65 2.67 6.37 -15.70
C GLN A 65 3.14 7.79 -16.02
N ASP A 66 4.26 7.93 -16.72
CA ASP A 66 4.79 9.23 -17.12
C ASP A 66 3.89 9.94 -18.15
N LEU A 67 3.44 9.22 -19.18
CA LEU A 67 2.51 9.76 -20.20
C LEU A 67 1.18 10.22 -19.58
N VAL A 68 0.59 9.39 -18.71
CA VAL A 68 -0.66 9.71 -18.00
C VAL A 68 -0.46 10.90 -17.08
N GLY A 69 0.64 10.93 -16.31
CA GLY A 69 0.97 12.05 -15.43
C GLY A 69 1.12 13.36 -16.20
N GLN A 70 1.82 13.35 -17.33
CA GLN A 70 1.96 14.52 -18.20
C GLN A 70 0.62 14.97 -18.79
N ALA A 71 -0.21 14.04 -19.27
CA ALA A 71 -1.53 14.36 -19.81
C ALA A 71 -2.44 14.97 -18.73
N ALA A 72 -2.51 14.36 -17.56
CA ALA A 72 -3.31 14.88 -16.45
C ALA A 72 -2.83 16.25 -15.97
N ALA A 73 -1.52 16.50 -15.98
CA ALA A 73 -0.95 17.80 -15.64
C ALA A 73 -1.37 18.89 -16.63
N ARG A 74 -1.29 18.60 -17.94
CA ARG A 74 -1.70 19.52 -19.00
C ARG A 74 -3.18 19.88 -18.91
N GLU A 75 -4.01 18.89 -18.59
CA GLU A 75 -5.45 19.07 -18.49
C GLU A 75 -5.90 19.63 -17.13
N GLY A 76 -4.98 19.83 -16.17
CA GLY A 76 -5.25 20.38 -14.85
C GLY A 76 -5.95 19.43 -13.89
N VAL A 77 -5.87 18.11 -14.13
CA VAL A 77 -6.65 17.08 -13.41
C VAL A 77 -5.76 16.11 -12.62
N LEU A 78 -4.56 16.53 -12.25
CA LEU A 78 -3.66 15.73 -11.42
C LEU A 78 -4.30 15.43 -10.04
N PRO A 79 -4.29 14.17 -9.59
CA PRO A 79 -4.82 13.82 -8.28
C PRO A 79 -3.90 14.33 -7.16
N THR A 80 -4.53 14.73 -6.06
CA THR A 80 -3.87 15.19 -4.85
C THR A 80 -3.46 14.01 -3.96
N GLU A 81 -2.63 14.26 -2.95
CA GLU A 81 -2.32 13.24 -1.95
C GLU A 81 -3.55 12.82 -1.14
N ALA A 82 -4.51 13.73 -0.94
CA ALA A 82 -5.76 13.44 -0.26
C ALA A 82 -6.58 12.41 -1.05
N ASP A 83 -6.64 12.54 -2.39
CA ASP A 83 -7.35 11.59 -3.25
C ASP A 83 -6.74 10.19 -3.18
N VAL A 84 -5.41 10.11 -3.21
CA VAL A 84 -4.68 8.83 -3.06
C VAL A 84 -4.96 8.20 -1.70
N ASN A 85 -4.92 8.99 -0.62
CA ASN A 85 -5.20 8.49 0.72
C ASN A 85 -6.67 8.05 0.87
N ALA A 86 -7.62 8.77 0.25
CA ALA A 86 -9.02 8.39 0.22
C ALA A 86 -9.22 7.05 -0.50
N ARG A 87 -8.51 6.82 -1.62
CA ARG A 87 -8.53 5.55 -2.34
C ARG A 87 -7.94 4.41 -1.52
N ILE A 88 -6.84 4.65 -0.79
CA ILE A 88 -6.27 3.66 0.14
C ILE A 88 -7.28 3.31 1.24
N GLN A 89 -7.96 4.31 1.82
CA GLN A 89 -9.00 4.05 2.83
C GLN A 89 -10.17 3.26 2.25
N GLU A 90 -10.55 3.50 1.00
CA GLU A 90 -11.58 2.72 0.33
C GLU A 90 -11.16 1.25 0.18
N ILE A 91 -9.94 0.99 -0.30
CA ILE A 91 -9.39 -0.37 -0.40
C ILE A 91 -9.35 -1.01 0.99
N GLN A 92 -8.93 -0.28 2.02
CA GLN A 92 -8.92 -0.76 3.40
C GLN A 92 -10.31 -1.18 3.90
N ARG A 93 -11.37 -0.46 3.48
CA ARG A 93 -12.75 -0.78 3.87
C ARG A 93 -13.34 -1.95 3.08
N ARG A 94 -13.06 -2.04 1.78
CA ARG A 94 -13.66 -3.04 0.86
C ARG A 94 -12.87 -4.34 0.81
N THR A 95 -11.55 -4.25 0.73
CA THR A 95 -10.62 -5.37 0.49
C THR A 95 -9.35 -5.22 1.36
N PRO A 96 -9.47 -5.23 2.71
CA PRO A 96 -8.34 -5.01 3.62
C PRO A 96 -7.16 -5.96 3.37
N GLN A 97 -7.42 -7.19 2.93
CA GLN A 97 -6.40 -8.19 2.60
C GLN A 97 -5.45 -7.77 1.47
N GLU A 98 -5.86 -6.87 0.57
CA GLU A 98 -5.03 -6.37 -0.53
C GLU A 98 -3.94 -5.41 -0.03
N LEU A 99 -4.14 -4.79 1.14
CA LEU A 99 -3.19 -3.85 1.72
C LEU A 99 -2.17 -4.51 2.65
N THR A 100 -2.39 -5.76 3.09
CA THR A 100 -1.56 -6.42 4.10
C THR A 100 -0.07 -6.42 3.74
N ALA A 101 0.26 -6.75 2.49
CA ALA A 101 1.64 -6.78 2.03
C ALA A 101 2.28 -5.39 1.92
N ALA A 102 1.49 -4.37 1.57
CA ALA A 102 1.96 -2.99 1.48
C ALA A 102 2.13 -2.36 2.87
N GLN A 103 1.29 -2.70 3.84
CA GLN A 103 1.36 -2.17 5.21
C GLN A 103 2.61 -2.61 5.97
N GLN A 104 3.14 -3.79 5.63
CA GLN A 104 4.32 -4.36 6.28
C GLN A 104 5.64 -3.85 5.71
N ASP A 105 5.62 -3.20 4.54
CA ASP A 105 6.80 -2.81 3.80
C ASP A 105 6.64 -1.37 3.27
N PRO A 106 7.39 -0.39 3.82
CA PRO A 106 7.34 1.00 3.37
C PRO A 106 7.60 1.19 1.88
N GLY A 107 8.46 0.35 1.28
CA GLY A 107 8.75 0.38 -0.15
C GLY A 107 7.55 -0.05 -0.99
N LYS A 108 6.85 -1.10 -0.58
CA LYS A 108 5.60 -1.54 -1.24
C LYS A 108 4.48 -0.52 -1.07
N MET A 109 4.38 0.13 0.10
CA MET A 109 3.42 1.21 0.31
C MET A 109 3.70 2.40 -0.61
N ALA A 110 4.97 2.78 -0.78
CA ALA A 110 5.35 3.85 -1.70
C ALA A 110 5.02 3.48 -3.16
N GLN A 111 5.29 2.24 -3.57
CA GLN A 111 4.92 1.74 -4.89
C GLN A 111 3.40 1.77 -5.11
N LEU A 112 2.61 1.28 -4.15
CA LEU A 112 1.15 1.31 -4.22
C LEU A 112 0.63 2.74 -4.38
N LYS A 113 1.16 3.69 -3.61
CA LYS A 113 0.79 5.11 -3.75
C LYS A 113 1.10 5.66 -5.14
N GLY A 114 2.25 5.32 -5.72
CA GLY A 114 2.60 5.72 -7.09
C GLY A 114 1.67 5.13 -8.15
N ASP A 115 1.28 3.86 -7.96
CA ASP A 115 0.34 3.17 -8.84
C ASP A 115 -1.06 3.81 -8.77
N LEU A 116 -1.59 4.01 -7.57
CA LEU A 116 -2.88 4.67 -7.35
C LEU A 116 -2.91 6.10 -7.88
N LYS A 117 -1.81 6.84 -7.77
CA LYS A 117 -1.71 8.19 -8.34
C LYS A 117 -1.86 8.16 -9.86
N SER A 118 -1.27 7.16 -10.52
CA SER A 118 -1.35 7.01 -11.98
C SER A 118 -2.75 6.57 -12.42
N ASP A 119 -3.37 5.64 -11.69
CA ASP A 119 -4.72 5.18 -11.96
C ASP A 119 -5.75 6.30 -11.78
N LEU A 120 -5.66 7.07 -10.69
CA LEU A 120 -6.53 8.22 -10.44
C LEU A 120 -6.35 9.31 -11.51
N ALA A 121 -5.11 9.57 -11.95
CA ALA A 121 -4.86 10.52 -13.04
C ALA A 121 -5.51 10.06 -14.36
N LEU A 122 -5.44 8.77 -14.66
CA LEU A 122 -6.10 8.20 -15.84
C LEU A 122 -7.63 8.28 -15.74
N ASP A 123 -8.20 7.99 -14.58
CA ASP A 123 -9.64 8.07 -14.35
C ASP A 123 -10.13 9.53 -14.45
N ASN A 124 -9.40 10.47 -13.86
CA ASN A 124 -9.70 11.90 -13.99
C ASN A 124 -9.68 12.38 -15.44
N LEU A 125 -8.70 11.93 -16.24
CA LEU A 125 -8.64 12.23 -17.68
C LEU A 125 -9.86 11.67 -18.43
N ARG A 126 -10.27 10.44 -18.11
CA ARG A 126 -11.45 9.81 -18.74
C ARG A 126 -12.76 10.49 -18.36
N MET A 127 -12.86 11.00 -17.13
CA MET A 127 -14.07 11.59 -16.58
C MET A 127 -14.18 13.10 -16.78
N LYS A 128 -13.12 13.77 -17.25
CA LYS A 128 -13.04 15.24 -17.34
C LYS A 128 -14.26 15.89 -18.01
N ASP A 129 -14.76 15.29 -19.08
CA ASP A 129 -15.88 15.83 -19.87
C ASP A 129 -17.23 15.16 -19.55
N VAL A 130 -17.25 14.23 -18.59
CA VAL A 130 -18.46 13.54 -18.15
C VAL A 130 -19.16 14.38 -17.10
N ARG A 131 -20.37 14.85 -17.43
CA ARG A 131 -21.26 15.53 -16.49
C ARG A 131 -22.34 14.56 -16.04
N VAL A 132 -22.47 14.37 -14.73
CA VAL A 132 -23.52 13.55 -14.12
C VAL A 132 -24.40 14.46 -13.27
N THR A 133 -25.71 14.34 -13.42
CA THR A 133 -26.69 15.09 -12.64
C THR A 133 -27.10 14.34 -11.37
N ASP A 134 -27.53 15.06 -10.34
CA ASP A 134 -28.01 14.45 -9.08
C ASP A 134 -29.19 13.49 -9.32
N ALA A 135 -30.03 13.77 -10.31
CA ALA A 135 -31.15 12.91 -10.70
C ALA A 135 -30.65 11.56 -11.22
N GLU A 136 -29.62 11.55 -12.07
CA GLU A 136 -29.00 10.31 -12.57
C GLU A 136 -28.32 9.52 -11.46
N VAL A 137 -27.66 10.21 -10.51
CA VAL A 137 -27.06 9.56 -9.33
C VAL A 137 -28.12 8.89 -8.47
N ALA A 138 -29.22 9.60 -8.18
CA ALA A 138 -30.31 9.08 -7.33
C ALA A 138 -31.00 7.88 -7.97
N ASP A 139 -31.24 7.94 -9.28
CA ASP A 139 -31.85 6.87 -10.04
C ASP A 139 -30.93 5.63 -10.13
N TYR A 140 -29.63 5.83 -10.40
CA TYR A 140 -28.65 4.75 -10.38
C TYR A 140 -28.57 4.10 -8.98
N TYR A 141 -28.46 4.89 -7.91
CA TYR A 141 -28.46 4.37 -6.55
C TYR A 141 -29.73 3.56 -6.24
N SER A 142 -30.91 4.07 -6.62
CA SER A 142 -32.18 3.40 -6.38
C SER A 142 -32.24 2.02 -7.06
N ARG A 143 -31.73 1.92 -8.29
CA ARG A 143 -31.69 0.67 -9.07
C ARG A 143 -30.61 -0.31 -8.58
N HIS A 144 -29.58 0.20 -7.90
CA HIS A 144 -28.39 -0.57 -7.50
C HIS A 144 -28.14 -0.62 -5.99
N LYS A 145 -29.15 -0.41 -5.14
CA LYS A 145 -28.98 -0.32 -3.66
C LYS A 145 -28.16 -1.46 -3.04
N LYS A 146 -28.26 -2.68 -3.59
CA LYS A 146 -27.52 -3.84 -3.10
C LYS A 146 -26.01 -3.72 -3.31
N ASP A 147 -25.57 -3.04 -4.37
CA ASP A 147 -24.16 -2.88 -4.74
C ASP A 147 -23.45 -1.86 -3.83
N PHE A 148 -24.22 -0.98 -3.20
CA PHE A 148 -23.75 0.03 -2.25
C PHE A 148 -23.93 -0.39 -0.79
N ALA A 149 -24.44 -1.60 -0.54
CA ALA A 149 -24.52 -2.14 0.81
C ALA A 149 -23.12 -2.51 1.30
N LEU A 150 -22.58 -1.75 2.24
CA LEU A 150 -21.40 -2.18 2.98
C LEU A 150 -21.80 -3.33 3.91
N PRO A 151 -20.94 -4.36 4.08
CA PRO A 151 -21.18 -5.39 5.08
C PRO A 151 -21.36 -4.72 6.44
N ALA A 152 -22.27 -5.24 7.27
CA ALA A 152 -22.49 -4.71 8.61
C ALA A 152 -21.17 -4.67 9.39
N GLN A 153 -20.70 -3.47 9.75
CA GLN A 153 -19.51 -3.30 10.56
C GLN A 153 -19.95 -2.99 11.99
N MET A 154 -19.53 -3.83 12.94
CA MET A 154 -19.79 -3.62 14.36
C MET A 154 -18.47 -3.43 15.08
N GLN A 155 -18.36 -2.33 15.83
CA GLN A 155 -17.28 -2.14 16.78
C GLN A 155 -17.65 -2.91 18.05
N THR A 156 -16.90 -3.97 18.34
CA THR A 156 -17.15 -4.86 19.47
C THR A 156 -15.90 -4.99 20.31
N SER A 157 -16.09 -5.05 21.63
CA SER A 157 -15.07 -5.47 22.58
C SER A 157 -15.47 -6.81 23.18
N ILE A 158 -14.50 -7.71 23.33
CA ILE A 158 -14.71 -9.06 23.84
C ILE A 158 -13.91 -9.18 25.14
N VAL A 159 -14.52 -9.75 26.18
CA VAL A 159 -13.79 -10.14 27.38
C VAL A 159 -13.39 -11.60 27.24
N VAL A 160 -12.09 -11.87 27.31
CA VAL A 160 -11.51 -13.21 27.34
C VAL A 160 -11.19 -13.55 28.79
N ALA A 161 -11.68 -14.69 29.23
CA ALA A 161 -11.48 -15.20 30.59
C ALA A 161 -10.74 -16.54 30.53
N GLU A 162 -9.96 -16.85 31.57
CA GLU A 162 -9.16 -18.09 31.62
C GLU A 162 -10.03 -19.37 31.74
N ASN A 163 -11.19 -19.27 32.39
CA ASN A 163 -12.08 -20.39 32.63
C ASN A 163 -13.56 -19.96 32.72
N GLY A 164 -14.45 -20.93 32.87
CA GLY A 164 -15.90 -20.69 32.89
C GLY A 164 -16.41 -19.89 34.10
N VAL A 165 -15.72 -19.97 35.24
CA VAL A 165 -16.10 -19.20 36.45
C VAL A 165 -15.79 -17.72 36.23
N ASP A 166 -14.58 -17.42 35.75
CA ASP A 166 -14.16 -16.06 35.42
C ASP A 166 -15.02 -15.48 34.28
N ALA A 167 -15.42 -16.31 33.31
CA ALA A 167 -16.37 -15.90 32.26
C ALA A 167 -17.74 -15.51 32.83
N ALA A 168 -18.27 -16.24 33.82
CA ALA A 168 -19.54 -15.90 34.46
C ALA A 168 -19.45 -14.59 35.25
N GLN A 169 -18.31 -14.34 35.91
CA GLN A 169 -18.01 -13.05 36.54
C GLN A 169 -17.98 -11.92 35.51
N ALA A 170 -17.28 -12.11 34.38
CA ALA A 170 -17.24 -11.13 33.30
C ALA A 170 -18.64 -10.80 32.76
N VAL A 171 -19.50 -11.81 32.54
CA VAL A 171 -20.89 -11.59 32.11
C VAL A 171 -21.67 -10.74 33.12
N THR A 172 -21.44 -10.94 34.41
CA THR A 172 -22.10 -10.18 35.48
C THR A 172 -21.69 -8.71 35.43
N LEU A 173 -20.38 -8.43 35.30
CA LEU A 173 -19.85 -7.06 35.19
C LEU A 173 -20.35 -6.35 33.94
N LEU A 174 -20.42 -7.06 32.80
CA LEU A 174 -20.96 -6.54 31.55
C LEU A 174 -22.46 -6.20 31.69
N ARG A 175 -23.25 -7.04 32.36
CA ARG A 175 -24.68 -6.77 32.63
C ARG A 175 -24.88 -5.58 33.54
N GLN A 176 -23.95 -5.34 34.47
CA GLN A 176 -23.92 -4.16 35.33
C GLN A 176 -23.42 -2.90 34.61
N ARG A 177 -23.10 -2.99 33.31
CA ARG A 177 -22.55 -1.90 32.49
C ARG A 177 -21.26 -1.30 33.05
N ILE A 178 -20.46 -2.13 33.73
CA ILE A 178 -19.13 -1.72 34.18
C ILE A 178 -18.24 -1.45 32.96
N GLY A 179 -17.49 -0.35 33.01
CA GLY A 179 -16.59 0.05 31.93
C GLY A 179 -15.56 -1.03 31.58
N MET A 180 -15.29 -1.20 30.29
CA MET A 180 -14.34 -2.20 29.79
C MET A 180 -12.92 -1.98 30.35
N ASP A 181 -12.53 -0.72 30.57
CA ASP A 181 -11.26 -0.34 31.19
C ASP A 181 -11.15 -0.84 32.64
N VAL A 182 -12.27 -0.87 33.37
CA VAL A 182 -12.33 -1.40 34.74
C VAL A 182 -12.29 -2.92 34.72
N ILE A 183 -13.02 -3.55 33.79
CA ILE A 183 -12.98 -5.01 33.61
C ILE A 183 -11.56 -5.48 33.27
N ALA A 184 -10.85 -4.74 32.41
CA ALA A 184 -9.47 -5.04 32.00
C ALA A 184 -8.45 -5.00 33.16
N ARG A 185 -8.78 -4.35 34.27
CA ARG A 185 -7.92 -4.31 35.48
C ARG A 185 -8.13 -5.52 36.38
N GLN A 186 -9.18 -6.30 36.18
CA GLN A 186 -9.42 -7.48 36.99
C GLN A 186 -8.45 -8.59 36.60
N PRO A 187 -7.85 -9.29 37.58
CA PRO A 187 -7.00 -10.43 37.28
C PRO A 187 -7.80 -11.50 36.52
N ARG A 188 -7.15 -12.16 35.55
CA ARG A 188 -7.73 -13.23 34.70
C ARG A 188 -8.80 -12.82 33.69
N LEU A 189 -9.11 -11.52 33.60
CA LEU A 189 -9.98 -10.96 32.57
C LEU A 189 -9.17 -10.07 31.63
N HIS A 190 -9.28 -10.35 30.33
CA HIS A 190 -8.58 -9.60 29.30
C HIS A 190 -9.58 -9.03 28.30
N VAL A 191 -9.59 -7.71 28.17
CA VAL A 191 -10.41 -7.04 27.14
C VAL A 191 -9.65 -7.00 25.83
N VAL A 192 -10.31 -7.48 24.78
CA VAL A 192 -9.83 -7.50 23.40
C VAL A 192 -10.74 -6.62 22.54
N GLY A 193 -10.18 -5.73 21.72
CA GLY A 193 -10.96 -4.81 20.88
C GLY A 193 -10.83 -3.36 21.35
N MET A 194 -11.91 -2.57 21.24
CA MET A 194 -11.85 -1.15 21.59
C MET A 194 -11.45 -0.96 23.06
N ASN A 195 -10.44 -0.11 23.27
CA ASN A 195 -9.87 0.23 24.59
C ASN A 195 -9.19 -0.95 25.34
N GLY A 196 -8.86 -2.02 24.63
CA GLY A 196 -8.14 -3.18 25.18
C GLY A 196 -6.99 -3.62 24.28
N TYR A 197 -6.60 -4.90 24.36
CA TYR A 197 -5.59 -5.46 23.48
C TYR A 197 -6.14 -5.60 22.05
N THR A 198 -5.37 -5.14 21.07
CA THR A 198 -5.70 -5.41 19.66
C THR A 198 -5.26 -6.83 19.32
N VAL A 199 -6.21 -7.67 18.91
CA VAL A 199 -5.92 -9.03 18.46
C VAL A 199 -6.03 -9.08 16.96
N ASN A 200 -4.99 -9.60 16.31
CA ASN A 200 -5.06 -9.91 14.90
C ASN A 200 -5.97 -11.12 14.69
N MET A 201 -7.22 -10.87 14.29
CA MET A 201 -8.23 -11.91 14.03
C MET A 201 -7.82 -12.91 12.93
N GLN A 202 -6.87 -12.54 12.06
CA GLN A 202 -6.33 -13.40 11.01
C GLN A 202 -5.24 -14.35 11.56
N ALA A 203 -4.60 -14.01 12.67
CA ALA A 203 -3.63 -14.85 13.35
C ALA A 203 -4.28 -15.90 14.27
N LEU A 204 -5.60 -15.81 14.50
CA LEU A 204 -6.35 -16.79 15.29
C LEU A 204 -6.65 -18.06 14.49
N PRO A 205 -6.76 -19.23 15.15
CA PRO A 205 -7.23 -20.44 14.49
C PRO A 205 -8.56 -20.22 13.76
N PRO A 206 -8.73 -20.72 12.50
CA PRO A 206 -9.92 -20.44 11.69
C PRO A 206 -11.26 -20.85 12.33
N ALA A 207 -11.25 -21.87 13.19
CA ALA A 207 -12.43 -22.29 13.94
C ALA A 207 -12.85 -21.24 14.99
N LEU A 208 -11.88 -20.65 15.69
CA LEU A 208 -12.14 -19.64 16.72
C LEU A 208 -12.59 -18.31 16.08
N SER A 209 -11.91 -17.88 15.02
CA SER A 209 -12.27 -16.66 14.28
C SER A 209 -13.69 -16.72 13.69
N ARG A 210 -14.10 -17.88 13.12
CA ARG A 210 -15.48 -18.11 12.65
C ARG A 210 -16.52 -18.10 13.78
N ARG A 211 -16.19 -18.63 14.95
CA ARG A 211 -17.10 -18.59 16.11
C ARG A 211 -17.28 -17.18 16.63
N ILE A 212 -16.19 -16.41 16.77
CA ILE A 212 -16.24 -15.03 17.23
C ILE A 212 -17.04 -14.17 16.25
N SER A 213 -16.71 -14.20 14.96
CA SER A 213 -17.46 -13.47 13.92
C SER A 213 -18.93 -13.86 13.90
N GLY A 214 -19.24 -15.16 13.98
CA GLY A 214 -20.61 -15.66 14.00
C GLY A 214 -21.43 -15.20 15.22
N VAL A 215 -20.80 -14.96 16.37
CA VAL A 215 -21.47 -14.36 17.54
C VAL A 215 -21.70 -12.87 17.33
N VAL A 216 -20.68 -12.15 16.86
CA VAL A 216 -20.74 -10.70 16.62
C VAL A 216 -21.82 -10.35 15.60
N PHE A 217 -21.88 -11.07 14.46
CA PHE A 217 -22.90 -10.81 13.43
C PHE A 217 -24.34 -11.19 13.85
N ARG A 218 -24.51 -11.97 14.93
CA ARG A 218 -25.83 -12.29 15.50
C ARG A 218 -26.26 -11.30 16.58
N MET A 219 -25.34 -10.51 17.13
CA MET A 219 -25.70 -9.44 18.05
C MET A 219 -26.48 -8.39 17.26
N LYS A 220 -27.70 -8.08 17.68
CA LYS A 220 -28.43 -6.92 17.15
C LYS A 220 -27.76 -5.65 17.69
N PRO A 221 -27.66 -4.58 16.88
CA PRO A 221 -27.24 -3.29 17.39
C PRO A 221 -28.19 -2.78 18.48
#